data_AF-A0A518FKM6-F1
#
_entry.id   AF-A0A518FKM6-F1
#
_cell.length_a   1.000
_cell.length_b   1.000
_cell.length_c   1.000
_cell.angle_alpha   90.00
_cell.angle_beta   90.00
_cell.angle_gamma   90.00
#
_symmetry.space_group_name_H-M   'P 1'
#
loop_
_entity.id
_entity.type
_entity.pdbx_description
1 polymer ?
#
loop_
_entity_poly.entity_id
_entity_poly.type
_entity_poly.pdbx_seq_one_letter_code
_entity_poly.pdbx_strand_id
1 'polypeptide(L)'
;MIIYGSQMYFKENVVKSMGVCEHCGRYSQQTSYQGRKFGHIYFIPLFPMAPRSQVLNECGSCNMGSHIPLEQLEPILEDIRDNFKTWIGHVQDGKNEVHLEGEPVNVGLLLHDLLENLYLLQEVDSAGSIVSVLKSQEMHPEAEMVSARWHELQGDLSRAIASYKTAHEHSPEEIRILYNIGRLQRMQGNNAQALLTYEKCLEMEPDSLRLRLDIAGIHESEKDFPKIVESYDKVYDLCPELVGDKGMKKVYKKACKKSGVQGKYL
;
A
#
# COMPACT_ATOMS: atom_id res chain seq x y z
N MET A 1 -28.46 -26.51 12.49
CA MET A 1 -27.34 -26.43 11.53
C MET A 1 -26.09 -26.02 12.29
N ILE A 2 -25.20 -26.97 12.62
CA ILE A 2 -23.93 -26.69 13.31
C ILE A 2 -23.03 -25.94 12.33
N ILE A 3 -22.64 -24.72 12.66
CA ILE A 3 -21.66 -23.95 11.88
C ILE A 3 -20.28 -24.31 12.42
N TYR A 4 -19.51 -25.06 11.63
CA TYR A 4 -18.13 -25.43 11.91
C TYR A 4 -17.20 -24.55 11.07
N GLY A 5 -16.14 -24.03 11.69
CA GLY A 5 -15.18 -23.16 11.02
C GLY A 5 -13.93 -22.90 11.83
N SER A 6 -13.01 -22.13 11.26
CA SER A 6 -11.82 -21.64 11.95
C SER A 6 -11.72 -20.13 11.81
N GLN A 7 -11.41 -19.43 12.89
CA GLN A 7 -11.27 -17.96 12.90
C GLN A 7 -10.22 -17.52 13.90
N MET A 8 -9.75 -16.28 13.79
CA MET A 8 -8.88 -15.64 14.76
C MET A 8 -9.68 -15.19 15.99
N TYR A 9 -9.23 -15.60 17.18
CA TYR A 9 -9.77 -15.21 18.48
C TYR A 9 -8.70 -14.57 19.35
N PHE A 10 -9.15 -13.96 20.45
CA PHE A 10 -8.30 -13.34 21.48
C PHE A 10 -7.36 -12.30 20.87
N LYS A 11 -7.95 -11.35 20.13
CA LYS A 11 -7.21 -10.28 19.45
C LYS A 11 -6.63 -9.32 20.49
N GLU A 12 -5.33 -9.09 20.43
CA GLU A 12 -4.56 -8.16 21.26
C GLU A 12 -3.73 -7.23 20.37
N ASN A 13 -3.25 -6.14 20.96
CA ASN A 13 -2.40 -5.14 20.30
C ASN A 13 -2.94 -4.73 18.91
N VAL A 14 -4.20 -4.29 18.90
CA VAL A 14 -4.92 -4.00 17.66
C VAL A 14 -4.54 -2.62 17.14
N VAL A 15 -3.99 -2.59 15.93
CA VAL A 15 -3.75 -1.36 15.16
C VAL A 15 -4.71 -1.33 13.98
N LYS A 16 -5.30 -0.16 13.75
CA LYS A 16 -6.12 0.11 12.56
C LYS A 16 -5.37 1.04 11.64
N SER A 17 -5.40 0.74 10.36
CA SER A 17 -4.89 1.58 9.28
C SER A 17 -5.94 1.66 8.17
N MET A 18 -5.76 2.64 7.29
CA MET A 18 -6.47 2.66 6.01
C MET A 18 -5.50 2.31 4.88
N GLY A 19 -5.95 1.46 3.96
CA GLY A 19 -5.10 0.98 2.87
C GLY A 19 -5.88 0.30 1.76
N VAL A 20 -5.26 0.17 0.59
CA VAL A 20 -5.79 -0.63 -0.52
C VAL A 20 -5.50 -2.09 -0.21
N CYS A 21 -6.54 -2.94 -0.20
CA CYS A 21 -6.36 -4.37 0.01
C CYS A 21 -5.75 -5.03 -1.23
N GLU A 22 -4.63 -5.73 -1.06
CA GLU A 22 -3.96 -6.46 -2.14
C GLU A 22 -4.82 -7.60 -2.70
N HIS A 23 -5.72 -8.17 -1.90
CA HIS A 23 -6.59 -9.26 -2.33
C HIS A 23 -7.82 -8.79 -3.12
N CYS A 24 -8.54 -7.77 -2.63
CA CYS A 24 -9.80 -7.35 -3.24
C CYS A 24 -9.74 -6.00 -3.97
N GLY A 25 -8.61 -5.30 -3.91
CA GLY A 25 -8.40 -3.98 -4.52
C GLY A 25 -9.18 -2.84 -3.88
N ARG A 26 -9.97 -3.10 -2.82
CA ARG A 26 -10.77 -2.05 -2.17
C ARG A 26 -9.91 -1.26 -1.19
N TYR A 27 -10.04 0.06 -1.26
CA TYR A 27 -9.61 0.93 -0.18
C TYR A 27 -10.58 0.78 0.99
N SER A 28 -10.08 0.33 2.13
CA SER A 28 -10.91 0.08 3.32
C SER A 28 -10.07 0.10 4.58
N GLN A 29 -10.74 0.11 5.74
CA GLN A 29 -10.06 -0.09 7.01
C GLN A 29 -9.42 -1.48 7.03
N GLN A 30 -8.15 -1.51 7.37
CA GLN A 30 -7.36 -2.70 7.60
C GLN A 30 -7.04 -2.79 9.09
N THR A 31 -6.99 -4.01 9.62
CA THR A 31 -6.72 -4.26 11.03
C THR A 31 -5.55 -5.21 11.16
N SER A 32 -4.52 -4.78 11.89
CA SER A 32 -3.37 -5.60 12.26
C SER A 32 -3.42 -5.87 13.75
N TYR A 33 -3.17 -7.11 14.17
CA TYR A 33 -3.35 -7.53 15.56
C TYR A 33 -2.63 -8.85 15.83
N GLN A 34 -2.37 -9.13 17.10
CA GLN A 34 -1.94 -10.47 17.52
C GLN A 34 -3.17 -11.30 17.89
N GLY A 35 -3.21 -12.56 17.45
CA GLY A 35 -4.30 -13.45 17.82
C GLY A 35 -3.95 -14.91 17.58
N ARG A 36 -4.91 -15.79 17.84
CA ARG A 36 -4.73 -17.24 17.61
C ARG A 36 -5.88 -17.81 16.81
N LYS A 37 -5.57 -18.69 15.86
CA LYS A 37 -6.59 -19.41 15.09
C LYS A 37 -7.18 -20.53 15.94
N PHE A 38 -8.50 -20.54 16.09
CA PHE A 38 -9.25 -21.59 16.78
C PHE A 38 -10.24 -22.26 15.85
N GLY A 39 -10.46 -23.55 16.07
CA GLY A 39 -11.65 -24.25 15.61
C GLY A 39 -12.82 -23.83 16.49
N HIS A 40 -13.94 -23.48 15.88
CA HIS A 40 -15.12 -23.01 16.61
C HIS A 40 -16.39 -23.74 16.20
N ILE A 41 -17.35 -23.77 17.12
CA ILE A 41 -18.75 -24.14 16.87
C ILE A 41 -19.62 -22.97 17.34
N TYR A 42 -20.48 -22.45 16.47
CA TYR A 42 -21.33 -21.27 16.77
C TYR A 42 -20.54 -20.10 17.39
N PHE A 43 -19.39 -19.78 16.80
CA PHE A 43 -18.47 -18.74 17.27
C PHE A 43 -17.84 -18.97 18.65
N ILE A 44 -18.06 -20.12 19.29
CA ILE A 44 -17.38 -20.51 20.53
C ILE A 44 -16.05 -21.17 20.17
N PRO A 45 -14.89 -20.59 20.53
CA PRO A 45 -13.59 -21.18 20.27
C PRO A 45 -13.38 -22.41 21.18
N LEU A 46 -13.15 -23.58 20.59
CA LEU A 46 -13.07 -24.84 21.34
C LEU A 46 -11.63 -25.31 21.54
N PHE A 47 -10.81 -25.29 20.48
CA PHE A 47 -9.42 -25.72 20.54
C PHE A 47 -8.54 -24.90 19.61
N PRO A 48 -7.28 -24.64 20.00
CA PRO A 48 -6.35 -23.91 19.17
C PRO A 48 -5.94 -24.76 17.96
N MET A 49 -5.88 -24.13 16.78
CA MET A 49 -5.48 -24.79 15.53
C MET A 49 -4.11 -24.34 15.02
N ALA A 50 -3.58 -23.24 15.53
CA ALA A 50 -2.26 -22.71 15.18
C ALA A 50 -1.62 -22.02 16.39
N PRO A 51 -0.30 -21.75 16.38
CA PRO A 51 0.33 -20.82 17.30
C PRO A 51 -0.31 -19.42 17.26
N ARG A 52 0.05 -18.55 18.20
CA ARG A 52 -0.29 -17.13 18.06
C ARG A 52 0.46 -16.56 16.85
N SER A 53 -0.21 -15.66 16.15
CA SER A 53 0.32 -14.99 14.97
C SER A 53 0.02 -13.51 15.01
N GLN A 54 0.92 -12.72 14.45
CA GLN A 54 0.66 -11.38 14.00
C GLN A 54 -0.13 -11.47 12.69
N VAL A 55 -1.34 -10.94 12.71
CA VAL A 55 -2.14 -10.70 11.50
C VAL A 55 -1.83 -9.30 11.01
N LEU A 56 -1.51 -9.19 9.73
CA LEU A 56 -1.21 -7.94 9.05
C LEU A 56 -2.31 -7.64 8.03
N ASN A 57 -2.79 -6.40 8.06
CA ASN A 57 -3.69 -5.83 7.06
C ASN A 57 -4.97 -6.64 6.81
N GLU A 58 -5.61 -7.19 7.85
CA GLU A 58 -6.91 -7.86 7.72
C GLU A 58 -7.94 -6.86 7.17
N CYS A 59 -8.34 -7.05 5.92
CA CYS A 59 -9.20 -6.14 5.21
C CYS A 59 -10.64 -6.22 5.73
N GLY A 60 -11.22 -5.09 6.16
CA GLY A 60 -12.60 -5.03 6.64
C GLY A 60 -13.67 -5.35 5.59
N SER A 61 -13.32 -5.40 4.29
CA SER A 61 -14.26 -5.77 3.22
C SER A 61 -14.26 -7.26 2.87
N CYS A 62 -13.11 -7.92 2.89
CA CYS A 62 -12.97 -9.31 2.44
C CYS A 62 -12.42 -10.26 3.50
N ASN A 63 -12.02 -9.75 4.67
CA ASN A 63 -11.44 -10.48 5.79
C ASN A 63 -10.16 -11.26 5.45
N MET A 64 -9.47 -10.87 4.37
CA MET A 64 -8.17 -11.41 4.00
C MET A 64 -7.06 -10.52 4.57
N GLY A 65 -5.99 -11.16 5.06
CA GLY A 65 -4.77 -10.53 5.56
C GLY A 65 -3.63 -11.54 5.58
N SER A 66 -2.42 -11.07 5.86
CA SER A 66 -1.22 -11.90 5.97
C SER A 66 -1.00 -12.31 7.43
N HIS A 67 -0.37 -13.45 7.66
CA HIS A 67 -0.19 -14.02 9.00
C HIS A 67 1.27 -14.43 9.21
N ILE A 68 1.89 -13.97 10.30
CA ILE A 68 3.25 -14.32 10.70
C ILE A 68 3.18 -14.96 12.10
N PRO A 69 3.62 -16.22 12.30
CA PRO A 69 3.73 -16.80 13.63
C PRO A 69 4.61 -15.94 14.54
N LEU A 70 4.20 -15.70 15.79
CA LEU A 70 4.93 -14.79 16.69
C LEU A 70 6.37 -15.25 16.95
N GLU A 71 6.62 -16.55 16.98
CA GLU A 71 7.96 -17.13 17.12
C GLU A 71 8.90 -16.74 15.97
N GLN A 72 8.36 -16.47 14.77
CA GLN A 72 9.13 -16.01 13.61
C GLN A 72 9.24 -14.48 13.58
N LEU A 73 8.37 -13.78 14.30
CA LEU A 73 8.30 -12.33 14.27
C LEU A 73 9.34 -11.66 15.15
N GLU A 74 9.68 -12.25 16.31
CA GLU A 74 10.57 -11.59 17.27
C GLU A 74 11.95 -11.23 16.69
N PRO A 75 12.66 -12.13 15.96
CA PRO A 75 13.92 -11.77 15.33
C PRO A 75 13.77 -10.64 14.30
N ILE A 76 12.68 -10.64 13.54
CA ILE A 76 12.38 -9.61 12.54
C ILE A 76 12.14 -8.25 13.23
N LEU A 77 11.47 -8.25 14.38
CA LEU A 77 11.22 -7.02 15.15
C LEU A 77 12.51 -6.46 15.74
N GLU A 78 13.40 -7.31 16.24
CA GLU A 78 14.71 -6.90 16.73
C GLU A 78 15.51 -6.20 15.62
N ASP A 79 15.60 -6.82 14.43
CA ASP A 79 16.28 -6.23 13.27
C ASP A 79 15.66 -4.89 12.86
N ILE A 80 14.32 -4.81 12.81
CA ILE A 80 13.59 -3.57 12.48
C ILE A 80 13.88 -2.47 13.51
N ARG A 81 13.87 -2.80 14.80
CA ARG A 81 14.14 -1.84 15.89
C ARG A 81 15.57 -1.32 15.84
N ASP A 82 16.53 -2.18 15.54
CA ASP A 82 17.93 -1.79 15.51
C ASP A 82 18.27 -0.96 14.26
N ASN A 83 17.69 -1.31 13.11
CA ASN A 83 17.74 -0.46 11.91
C ASN A 83 17.11 0.90 12.16
N PHE A 84 15.91 0.93 12.76
CA PHE A 84 15.23 2.16 13.14
C PHE A 84 16.12 3.05 14.02
N LYS A 85 16.65 2.52 15.13
CA LYS A 85 17.54 3.27 16.04
C LYS A 85 18.77 3.81 15.32
N THR A 86 19.39 2.97 14.48
CA THR A 86 20.60 3.33 13.73
C THR A 86 20.32 4.48 12.78
N TRP A 87 19.26 4.40 11.98
CA TRP A 87 18.89 5.42 11.01
C TRP A 87 18.43 6.72 11.67
N ILE A 88 17.67 6.63 12.77
CA ILE A 88 17.32 7.81 13.57
C ILE A 88 18.58 8.49 14.12
N GLY A 89 19.55 7.72 14.61
CA GLY A 89 20.83 8.27 15.08
C GLY A 89 21.58 9.01 13.97
N HIS A 90 21.61 8.47 12.75
CA HIS A 90 22.20 9.15 11.60
C HIS A 90 21.52 10.49 11.30
N VAL A 91 20.19 10.53 11.28
CA VAL A 91 19.45 11.78 11.06
C VAL A 91 19.72 12.78 12.18
N GLN A 92 19.77 12.34 13.44
CA GLN A 92 20.09 13.22 14.58
C GLN A 92 21.51 13.77 14.54
N ASP A 93 22.45 13.03 13.95
CA ASP A 93 23.81 13.47 13.67
C ASP A 93 23.91 14.41 12.44
N GLY A 94 22.78 14.73 11.78
CA GLY A 94 22.74 15.53 10.55
C GLY A 94 23.20 14.77 9.29
N LYS A 95 23.21 13.43 9.33
CA LYS A 95 23.55 12.59 8.17
C LYS A 95 22.28 12.20 7.41
N ASN A 96 22.23 12.61 6.16
CA ASN A 96 21.08 12.33 5.26
C ASN A 96 21.33 11.13 4.34
N GLU A 97 22.59 10.67 4.26
CA GLU A 97 23.01 9.57 3.42
C GLU A 97 23.93 8.61 4.19
N VAL A 98 23.76 7.31 3.93
CA VAL A 98 24.60 6.22 4.42
C VAL A 98 25.01 5.33 3.25
N HIS A 99 26.11 4.59 3.38
CA HIS A 99 26.52 3.62 2.37
C HIS A 99 26.11 2.22 2.79
N LEU A 100 25.21 1.59 2.03
CA LEU A 100 24.79 0.21 2.22
C LEU A 100 25.30 -0.61 1.03
N GLU A 101 26.07 -1.66 1.31
CA GLU A 101 26.68 -2.51 0.27
C GLU A 101 27.54 -1.75 -0.77
N GLY A 102 28.04 -0.57 -0.38
CA GLY A 102 28.86 0.29 -1.24
C GLY A 102 28.07 1.35 -2.02
N GLU A 103 26.74 1.32 -1.97
CA GLU A 103 25.88 2.28 -2.65
C GLU A 103 25.39 3.36 -1.67
N PRO A 104 25.38 4.65 -2.08
CA PRO A 104 24.80 5.72 -1.29
C PRO A 104 23.27 5.56 -1.22
N VAL A 105 22.74 5.59 -0.01
CA VAL A 105 21.32 5.44 0.27
C VAL A 105 20.84 6.57 1.17
N ASN A 106 19.74 7.21 0.76
CA ASN A 106 19.11 8.27 1.52
C ASN A 106 18.41 7.71 2.78
N VAL A 107 18.80 8.20 3.96
CA VAL A 107 18.30 7.71 5.25
C VAL A 107 16.82 8.06 5.45
N GLY A 108 16.38 9.22 4.97
CA GLY A 108 14.98 9.64 5.04
C GLY A 108 14.06 8.73 4.23
N LEU A 109 14.52 8.23 3.08
CA LEU A 109 13.78 7.23 2.29
C LEU A 109 13.70 5.87 2.99
N LEU A 110 14.78 5.41 3.64
CA LEU A 110 14.76 4.18 4.44
C LEU A 110 13.74 4.29 5.58
N LEU A 111 13.72 5.43 6.27
CA LEU A 111 12.76 5.70 7.34
C LEU A 111 11.32 5.81 6.83
N HIS A 112 11.11 6.40 5.65
CA HIS A 112 9.81 6.40 4.98
C HIS A 112 9.28 4.98 4.76
N ASP A 113 10.13 4.09 4.23
CA ASP A 113 9.73 2.72 3.91
C ASP A 113 9.54 1.86 5.18
N LEU A 114 10.23 2.20 6.29
CA LEU A 114 10.08 1.54 7.58
C LEU A 114 8.80 1.92 8.34
N LEU A 115 8.29 3.14 8.13
CA LEU A 115 7.18 3.73 8.87
C LEU A 115 5.96 2.79 8.96
N GLU A 116 5.53 2.25 7.82
CA GLU A 116 4.35 1.38 7.78
C GLU A 116 4.60 0.07 8.52
N ASN A 117 5.77 -0.54 8.35
CA ASN A 117 6.11 -1.78 9.05
C ASN A 117 6.04 -1.59 10.55
N LEU A 118 6.66 -0.53 11.09
CA LEU A 118 6.60 -0.21 12.52
C LEU A 118 5.15 0.00 12.97
N TYR A 119 4.36 0.78 12.20
CA TYR A 119 2.97 1.04 12.53
C TYR A 119 2.13 -0.24 12.60
N LEU A 120 2.22 -1.11 11.57
CA LEU A 120 1.46 -2.37 11.50
C LEU A 120 1.92 -3.40 12.55
N LEU A 121 3.17 -3.30 12.99
CA LEU A 121 3.78 -4.13 14.02
C LEU A 121 3.62 -3.57 15.44
N GLN A 122 2.74 -2.59 15.63
CA GLN A 122 2.38 -1.97 16.92
C GLN A 122 3.46 -1.07 17.54
N GLU A 123 4.52 -0.76 16.80
CA GLU A 123 5.55 0.22 17.17
C GLU A 123 5.11 1.64 16.75
N VAL A 124 3.89 2.04 17.15
CA VAL A 124 3.24 3.27 16.68
C VAL A 124 3.98 4.53 17.13
N ASP A 125 4.53 4.52 18.35
CA ASP A 125 5.33 5.63 18.87
C ASP A 125 6.62 5.82 18.07
N SER A 126 7.31 4.70 17.77
CA SER A 126 8.50 4.69 16.91
C SER A 126 8.17 5.22 15.51
N ALA A 127 7.09 4.73 14.89
CA ALA A 127 6.62 5.24 13.60
C ALA A 127 6.31 6.74 13.65
N GLY A 128 5.59 7.20 14.67
CA GLY A 128 5.26 8.63 14.84
C GLY A 128 6.50 9.50 15.04
N SER A 129 7.53 8.98 15.72
CA SER A 129 8.78 9.70 15.97
C SER A 129 9.62 9.94 14.70
N ILE A 130 9.46 9.10 13.66
CA ILE A 130 10.13 9.34 12.37
C ILE A 130 9.71 10.71 11.81
N VAL A 131 8.42 11.01 11.86
CA VAL A 131 7.87 12.28 11.36
C VAL A 131 8.47 13.46 12.12
N SER A 132 8.57 13.38 13.45
CA SER A 132 9.10 14.49 14.26
C SER A 132 10.60 14.70 14.05
N VAL A 133 11.37 13.60 13.97
CA VAL A 133 12.82 13.66 13.77
C VAL A 133 13.14 14.26 12.39
N LEU A 134 12.56 13.75 11.31
CA LEU A 134 12.83 14.27 9.96
C LEU A 134 12.41 15.74 9.80
N LYS A 135 11.28 16.14 10.40
CA LYS A 135 10.87 17.56 10.41
C LYS A 135 11.83 18.45 11.17
N SER A 136 12.33 17.99 12.32
CA SER A 136 13.24 18.78 13.16
C SER A 136 14.60 19.04 12.49
N GLN A 137 14.98 18.18 11.53
CA GLN A 137 16.22 18.28 10.77
C GLN A 137 16.01 18.90 9.37
N GLU A 138 14.82 19.46 9.09
CA GLU A 138 14.48 20.10 7.81
C GLU A 138 14.80 19.21 6.58
N MET A 139 14.61 17.89 6.71
CA MET A 139 14.87 16.93 5.65
C MET A 139 13.75 16.94 4.60
N HIS A 140 13.90 17.78 3.58
CA HIS A 140 12.98 17.86 2.45
C HIS A 140 13.55 17.12 1.23
N PRO A 141 12.77 16.29 0.51
CA PRO A 141 11.31 16.09 0.60
C PRO A 141 10.86 15.02 1.62
N GLU A 142 11.77 14.30 2.26
CA GLU A 142 11.50 13.03 2.96
C GLU A 142 10.56 13.22 4.15
N ALA A 143 10.74 14.28 4.95
CA ALA A 143 9.87 14.60 6.08
C ALA A 143 8.41 14.76 5.66
N GLU A 144 8.16 15.34 4.49
CA GLU A 144 6.82 15.51 3.95
C GLU A 144 6.27 14.20 3.36
N MET A 145 7.12 13.36 2.75
CA MET A 145 6.71 12.01 2.34
C MET A 145 6.29 11.15 3.54
N VAL A 146 7.07 11.15 4.64
CA VAL A 146 6.71 10.41 5.85
C VAL A 146 5.45 10.98 6.49
N SER A 147 5.31 12.31 6.55
CA SER A 147 4.08 12.95 7.02
C SER A 147 2.87 12.52 6.21
N ALA A 148 3.02 12.45 4.90
CA ALA A 148 1.94 12.03 4.01
C ALA A 148 1.55 10.57 4.25
N ARG A 149 2.54 9.67 4.33
CA ARG A 149 2.30 8.26 4.64
C ARG A 149 1.66 8.07 6.01
N TRP A 150 2.10 8.82 7.02
CA TRP A 150 1.49 8.82 8.34
C TRP A 150 0.01 9.22 8.30
N HIS A 151 -0.32 10.34 7.63
CA HIS A 151 -1.70 10.78 7.46
C HIS A 151 -2.56 9.77 6.68
N GLU A 152 -2.00 9.13 5.65
CA GLU A 152 -2.67 8.07 4.89
C GLU A 152 -3.03 6.89 5.79
N LEU A 153 -2.10 6.42 6.63
CA LEU A 153 -2.35 5.33 7.58
C LEU A 153 -3.49 5.68 8.57
N GLN A 154 -3.58 6.95 8.97
CA GLN A 154 -4.68 7.47 9.79
C GLN A 154 -5.99 7.69 9.01
N GLY A 155 -5.99 7.51 7.69
CA GLY A 155 -7.15 7.73 6.82
C GLY A 155 -7.38 9.18 6.41
N ASP A 156 -6.49 10.11 6.78
CA ASP A 156 -6.60 11.52 6.41
C ASP A 156 -5.97 11.77 5.03
N LEU A 157 -6.70 11.36 3.99
CA LEU A 157 -6.27 11.48 2.60
C LEU A 157 -5.99 12.93 2.19
N SER A 158 -6.71 13.90 2.75
CA SER A 158 -6.55 15.31 2.42
C SER A 158 -5.22 15.85 2.92
N ARG A 159 -4.86 15.59 4.19
CA ARG A 159 -3.55 15.96 4.73
C ARG A 159 -2.43 15.15 4.08
N ALA A 160 -2.67 13.88 3.74
CA ALA A 160 -1.69 13.07 3.01
C ALA A 160 -1.34 13.69 1.65
N ILE A 161 -2.35 14.07 0.85
CA ILE A 161 -2.14 14.73 -0.44
C ILE A 161 -1.44 16.09 -0.26
N ALA A 162 -1.80 16.86 0.77
CA ALA A 162 -1.16 18.14 1.02
C ALA A 162 0.34 17.98 1.29
N SER A 163 0.73 17.05 2.18
CA SER A 163 2.14 16.77 2.45
C SER A 163 2.87 16.24 1.21
N TYR A 164 2.29 15.33 0.42
CA TYR A 164 2.95 14.91 -0.83
C TYR A 164 3.09 16.04 -1.85
N LYS A 165 2.15 17.00 -1.90
CA LYS A 165 2.31 18.18 -2.76
C LYS A 165 3.49 19.05 -2.31
N THR A 166 3.65 19.27 -1.00
CA THR A 166 4.83 19.97 -0.46
C THR A 166 6.11 19.19 -0.75
N ALA A 167 6.11 17.86 -0.59
CA ALA A 167 7.24 17.02 -0.99
C ALA A 167 7.60 17.20 -2.48
N HIS A 168 6.58 17.28 -3.36
CA HIS A 168 6.77 17.48 -4.79
C HIS A 168 7.34 18.86 -5.15
N GLU A 169 7.04 19.91 -4.37
CA GLU A 169 7.64 21.24 -4.55
C GLU A 169 9.17 21.20 -4.32
N HIS A 170 9.64 20.35 -3.41
CA HIS A 170 11.06 20.15 -3.13
C HIS A 170 11.73 19.16 -4.09
N SER A 171 10.99 18.20 -4.65
CA SER A 171 11.52 17.21 -5.59
C SER A 171 10.52 16.92 -6.73
N PRO A 172 10.47 17.82 -7.73
CA PRO A 172 9.51 17.70 -8.84
C PRO A 172 9.73 16.47 -9.72
N GLU A 173 10.95 15.93 -9.75
CA GLU A 173 11.35 14.81 -10.60
C GLU A 173 11.19 13.44 -9.92
N GLU A 174 10.76 13.40 -8.65
CA GLU A 174 10.55 12.14 -7.94
C GLU A 174 9.16 11.56 -8.27
N ILE A 175 9.14 10.57 -9.16
CA ILE A 175 7.91 9.91 -9.64
C ILE A 175 7.13 9.24 -8.50
N ARG A 176 7.79 8.71 -7.46
CA ARG A 176 7.12 8.08 -6.31
C ARG A 176 6.14 9.04 -5.64
N ILE A 177 6.54 10.31 -5.50
CA ILE A 177 5.69 11.34 -4.88
C ILE A 177 4.45 11.57 -5.76
N LEU A 178 4.66 11.77 -7.06
CA LEU A 178 3.59 12.04 -8.01
C LEU A 178 2.61 10.85 -8.12
N TYR A 179 3.16 9.63 -8.16
CA TYR A 179 2.39 8.39 -8.12
C TYR A 179 1.51 8.31 -6.87
N ASN A 180 2.08 8.60 -5.69
CA ASN A 180 1.33 8.58 -4.42
C ASN A 180 0.22 9.64 -4.40
N ILE A 181 0.43 10.84 -4.97
CA ILE A 181 -0.62 11.84 -5.14
C ILE A 181 -1.78 11.29 -6.00
N GLY A 182 -1.47 10.71 -7.16
CA GLY A 182 -2.49 10.12 -8.04
C GLY A 182 -3.26 8.98 -7.38
N ARG A 183 -2.55 8.12 -6.62
CA ARG A 183 -3.16 7.04 -5.84
C ARG A 183 -4.16 7.56 -4.81
N LEU A 184 -3.75 8.55 -4.02
CA LEU A 184 -4.61 9.14 -2.99
C LEU A 184 -5.81 9.89 -3.59
N GLN A 185 -5.62 10.59 -4.71
CA GLN A 185 -6.72 11.23 -5.44
C GLN A 185 -7.76 10.21 -5.91
N ARG A 186 -7.30 9.07 -6.47
CA ARG A 186 -8.19 7.96 -6.84
C ARG A 186 -8.92 7.42 -5.61
N MET A 187 -8.24 7.27 -4.47
CA MET A 187 -8.86 6.81 -3.22
C MET A 187 -9.92 7.78 -2.67
N GLN A 188 -9.76 9.09 -2.93
CA GLN A 188 -10.78 10.11 -2.64
C GLN A 188 -11.95 10.11 -3.65
N GLY A 189 -11.89 9.29 -4.70
CA GLY A 189 -12.86 9.29 -5.80
C GLY A 189 -12.64 10.40 -6.83
N ASN A 190 -11.54 11.15 -6.73
CA ASN A 190 -11.15 12.21 -7.66
C ASN A 190 -10.45 11.63 -8.91
N ASN A 191 -11.12 10.70 -9.59
CA ASN A 191 -10.58 9.93 -10.71
C ASN A 191 -10.04 10.80 -11.85
N ALA A 192 -10.72 11.88 -12.22
CA ALA A 192 -10.26 12.78 -13.28
C ALA A 192 -8.90 13.40 -12.94
N GLN A 193 -8.72 13.83 -11.69
CA GLN A 193 -7.44 14.39 -11.24
C GLN A 193 -6.36 13.31 -11.13
N ALA A 194 -6.73 12.10 -10.68
CA ALA A 194 -5.83 10.96 -10.61
C ALA A 194 -5.30 10.58 -11.99
N LEU A 195 -6.16 10.54 -13.01
CA LEU A 195 -5.76 10.29 -14.40
C LEU A 195 -4.75 11.33 -14.90
N LEU A 196 -5.03 12.62 -14.72
CA LEU A 196 -4.09 13.70 -15.08
C LEU A 196 -2.74 13.56 -14.35
N THR A 197 -2.76 13.13 -13.09
CA THR A 197 -1.53 12.92 -12.31
C THR A 197 -0.77 11.68 -12.79
N TYR A 198 -1.46 10.59 -13.11
CA TYR A 198 -0.85 9.38 -13.67
C TYR A 198 -0.34 9.56 -15.09
N GLU A 199 -0.97 10.41 -15.90
CA GLU A 199 -0.47 10.80 -17.22
C GLU A 199 0.91 11.44 -17.11
N LYS A 200 1.10 12.38 -16.17
CA LYS A 200 2.42 12.95 -15.88
C LYS A 200 3.43 11.91 -15.41
N CYS A 201 3.00 10.93 -14.60
CA CYS A 201 3.88 9.83 -14.22
C CYS A 201 4.30 9.00 -15.45
N LEU A 202 3.38 8.77 -16.40
CA LEU A 202 3.67 8.06 -17.65
C LEU A 202 4.54 8.86 -18.63
N GLU A 203 4.59 10.19 -18.54
CA GLU A 203 5.57 10.99 -19.28
C GLU A 203 7.00 10.68 -18.83
N MET A 204 7.18 10.34 -17.55
CA MET A 204 8.47 9.97 -16.95
C MET A 204 8.79 8.49 -17.12
N GLU A 205 7.79 7.62 -16.93
CA GLU A 205 7.90 6.16 -17.10
C GLU A 205 6.80 5.62 -18.05
N PRO A 206 6.99 5.71 -19.37
CA PRO A 206 5.96 5.34 -20.37
C PRO A 206 5.52 3.87 -20.31
N ASP A 207 6.43 3.01 -19.89
CA ASP A 207 6.30 1.54 -19.88
C ASP A 207 5.98 0.99 -18.47
N SER A 208 5.54 1.85 -17.55
CA SER A 208 5.14 1.44 -16.21
C SER A 208 3.84 0.64 -16.23
N LEU A 209 3.95 -0.69 -16.18
CA LEU A 209 2.81 -1.61 -16.08
C LEU A 209 1.90 -1.26 -14.91
N ARG A 210 2.49 -0.88 -13.76
CA ARG A 210 1.76 -0.47 -12.56
C ARG A 210 0.83 0.72 -12.82
N LEU A 211 1.36 1.79 -13.42
CA LEU A 211 0.56 2.97 -13.78
C LEU A 211 -0.56 2.62 -14.76
N ARG A 212 -0.28 1.78 -15.78
CA ARG A 212 -1.30 1.35 -16.75
C ARG A 212 -2.42 0.56 -16.09
N LEU A 213 -2.11 -0.33 -15.14
CA LEU A 213 -3.11 -1.05 -14.34
C LEU A 213 -3.92 -0.11 -13.45
N ASP A 214 -3.27 0.89 -12.84
CA ASP A 214 -3.97 1.89 -12.03
C ASP A 214 -4.93 2.77 -12.85
N ILE A 215 -4.57 3.11 -14.09
CA ILE A 215 -5.46 3.81 -15.04
C ILE A 215 -6.60 2.89 -15.49
N ALA A 216 -6.29 1.63 -15.84
CA ALA A 216 -7.31 0.65 -16.23
C ALA A 216 -8.35 0.45 -15.12
N GLY A 217 -7.91 0.38 -13.85
CA GLY A 217 -8.79 0.29 -12.69
C GLY A 217 -9.71 1.50 -12.49
N ILE A 218 -9.27 2.71 -12.89
CA ILE A 218 -10.14 3.90 -12.91
C ILE A 218 -11.23 3.72 -13.96
N HIS A 219 -10.87 3.39 -15.20
CA HIS A 219 -11.84 3.19 -16.27
C HIS A 219 -12.85 2.07 -15.96
N GLU A 220 -12.41 1.00 -15.28
CA GLU A 220 -13.29 -0.04 -14.75
C GLU A 220 -14.29 0.47 -13.72
N SER A 221 -13.82 1.30 -12.78
CA SER A 221 -14.68 1.87 -11.73
C SER A 221 -15.76 2.80 -12.32
N GLU A 222 -15.41 3.54 -13.38
CA GLU A 222 -16.30 4.44 -14.10
C GLU A 222 -17.18 3.73 -15.13
N LYS A 223 -16.87 2.45 -15.42
CA LYS A 223 -17.52 1.64 -16.46
C LYS A 223 -17.39 2.27 -17.86
N ASP A 224 -16.31 2.98 -18.12
CA ASP A 224 -15.97 3.53 -19.44
C ASP A 224 -15.47 2.39 -20.34
N PHE A 225 -16.40 1.65 -20.94
CA PHE A 225 -16.08 0.45 -21.73
C PHE A 225 -15.11 0.71 -22.89
N PRO A 226 -15.23 1.79 -23.69
CA PRO A 226 -14.22 2.14 -24.69
C PRO A 226 -12.81 2.27 -24.10
N LYS A 227 -12.65 3.04 -23.02
CA LYS A 227 -11.33 3.24 -22.40
C LYS A 227 -10.79 2.02 -21.69
N ILE A 228 -11.66 1.14 -21.17
CA ILE A 228 -11.23 -0.16 -20.63
C ILE A 228 -10.54 -0.98 -21.73
N VAL A 229 -11.10 -1.03 -22.94
CA VAL A 229 -10.47 -1.76 -24.06
C VAL A 229 -9.10 -1.19 -24.39
N GLU A 230 -9.02 0.13 -24.58
CA GLU A 230 -7.75 0.81 -24.87
C GLU A 230 -6.69 0.59 -23.77
N SER A 231 -7.10 0.70 -22.51
CA SER A 231 -6.17 0.54 -21.38
C SER A 231 -5.65 -0.88 -21.26
N TYR A 232 -6.53 -1.86 -21.48
CA TYR A 232 -6.15 -3.26 -21.45
C TYR A 232 -5.27 -3.65 -22.64
N ASP A 233 -5.51 -3.08 -23.83
CA ASP A 233 -4.61 -3.26 -24.97
C ASP A 233 -3.19 -2.81 -24.62
N LYS A 234 -3.03 -1.63 -24.00
CA LYS A 234 -1.72 -1.12 -23.53
C LYS A 234 -1.11 -2.00 -22.44
N VAL A 235 -1.92 -2.52 -21.51
CA VAL A 235 -1.44 -3.45 -20.47
C VAL A 235 -0.93 -4.75 -21.09
N TYR A 236 -1.66 -5.32 -22.05
CA TYR A 236 -1.27 -6.56 -22.74
C TYR A 236 -0.13 -6.36 -23.73
N ASP A 237 0.04 -5.17 -24.30
CA ASP A 237 1.22 -4.79 -25.08
C ASP A 237 2.50 -4.86 -24.23
N LEU A 238 2.45 -4.34 -22.99
CA LEU A 238 3.58 -4.36 -22.06
C LEU A 238 3.80 -5.72 -21.39
N CYS A 239 2.72 -6.44 -21.07
CA CYS A 239 2.78 -7.74 -20.41
C CYS A 239 1.79 -8.74 -21.05
N PRO A 240 2.21 -9.43 -22.13
CA PRO A 240 1.36 -10.41 -22.83
C PRO A 240 0.91 -11.58 -21.96
N GLU A 241 1.62 -11.90 -20.88
CA GLU A 241 1.26 -12.97 -19.94
C GLU A 241 -0.09 -12.72 -19.26
N LEU A 242 -0.45 -11.45 -19.03
CA LEU A 242 -1.72 -11.07 -18.41
C LEU A 242 -2.94 -11.37 -19.29
N VAL A 243 -2.78 -11.61 -20.59
CA VAL A 243 -3.88 -12.03 -21.49
C VAL A 243 -4.53 -13.34 -21.01
N GLY A 244 -3.75 -14.18 -20.31
CA GLY A 244 -4.21 -15.43 -19.71
C GLY A 244 -5.03 -15.27 -18.43
N ASP A 245 -4.99 -14.10 -17.78
CA ASP A 245 -5.70 -13.89 -16.51
C ASP A 245 -7.22 -13.95 -16.70
N LYS A 246 -7.87 -14.86 -15.97
CA LYS A 246 -9.31 -15.11 -16.12
C LYS A 246 -10.16 -13.91 -15.71
N GLY A 247 -9.71 -13.14 -14.71
CA GLY A 247 -10.39 -11.96 -14.20
C GLY A 247 -10.36 -10.84 -15.22
N MET A 248 -9.16 -10.46 -15.65
CA MET A 248 -8.91 -9.43 -16.66
C MET A 248 -9.57 -9.78 -17.99
N LYS A 249 -9.42 -11.01 -18.47
CA LYS A 249 -10.06 -11.47 -19.72
C LYS A 249 -11.58 -11.35 -19.68
N LYS A 250 -12.21 -11.61 -18.53
CA LYS A 250 -13.67 -11.45 -18.35
C LYS A 250 -14.08 -9.99 -18.44
N VAL A 251 -13.33 -9.08 -17.81
CA VAL A 251 -13.60 -7.63 -17.88
C VAL A 251 -13.41 -7.10 -19.30
N TYR A 252 -12.29 -7.45 -19.94
CA TYR A 252 -11.95 -7.04 -21.31
C TYR A 252 -12.98 -7.49 -22.35
N LYS A 253 -13.40 -8.77 -22.32
CA LYS A 253 -14.47 -9.29 -23.19
C LYS A 253 -15.79 -8.56 -23.02
N LYS A 254 -16.15 -8.27 -21.78
CA LYS A 254 -17.36 -7.51 -21.46
C LYS A 254 -17.25 -6.08 -21.99
N ALA A 255 -16.08 -5.45 -21.90
CA ALA A 255 -15.83 -4.10 -22.40
C ALA A 255 -15.99 -4.04 -23.92
N CYS A 256 -15.29 -4.88 -24.68
CA CYS A 256 -15.40 -4.92 -26.15
C CYS A 256 -16.84 -5.14 -26.62
N LYS A 257 -17.56 -6.08 -25.99
CA LYS A 257 -18.98 -6.33 -26.32
C LYS A 257 -19.88 -5.11 -26.07
N LYS A 258 -19.61 -4.34 -25.01
CA LYS A 258 -20.45 -3.20 -24.62
C LYS A 258 -20.11 -1.91 -25.36
N SER A 259 -18.84 -1.70 -25.70
CA SER A 259 -18.41 -0.52 -26.45
C SER A 259 -18.52 -0.70 -27.96
N GLY A 260 -18.54 -1.94 -28.46
CA GLY A 260 -18.43 -2.24 -29.89
C GLY A 260 -17.01 -2.05 -30.44
N VAL A 261 -16.05 -1.67 -29.59
CA VAL A 261 -14.64 -1.52 -29.97
C VAL A 261 -14.02 -2.91 -30.13
N GLN A 262 -13.30 -3.13 -31.23
CA GLN A 262 -12.54 -4.35 -31.46
C GLN A 262 -11.24 -4.30 -30.65
N GLY A 263 -11.17 -5.11 -29.60
CA GLY A 263 -9.94 -5.27 -28.82
C GLY A 263 -8.88 -6.10 -29.57
N LYS A 264 -7.61 -5.70 -29.46
CA LYS A 264 -6.48 -6.36 -30.13
C LYS A 264 -6.24 -7.81 -29.67
N TYR A 265 -6.65 -8.14 -28.45
CA TYR A 265 -6.32 -9.41 -27.77
C TYR A 265 -7.54 -10.31 -27.50
N LEU A 266 -8.65 -10.12 -28.24
CA LEU A 266 -9.94 -10.76 -27.94
C LEU A 266 -10.27 -12.00 -28.77
#